data_AF-A0A914QEB0-F1
#
_entry.id   AF-A0A914QEB0-F1
#
_cell.length_a   1.000
_cell.length_b   1.000
_cell.length_c   1.000
_cell.angle_alpha   90.00
_cell.angle_beta   90.00
_cell.angle_gamma   90.00
#
_symmetry.space_group_name_H-M   'P 1'
#
loop_
_entity.id
_entity.type
_entity.pdbx_description
1 polymer ?
#
loop_
_entity_poly.entity_id
_entity_poly.type
_entity_poly.pdbx_seq_one_letter_code
_entity_poly.pdbx_strand_id
1 'polypeptide(L)'
;MKNVLDDASAEKLKDSSLEALGYICQNVGAAIGESKSNQILEAIVHGMRQREPSVRLSATEVMINALELTKNNFANTDKRNDIMRVVREATQEKDTRIRALQCLVRIVSLYYNYMDTYMKKPLFAVFVFLY
;
A
#
# COMPACT_ATOMS: atom_id res chain seq x y z
N MET A 1 1.02 -14.31 -6.02
CA MET A 1 -0.11 -13.71 -5.28
C MET A 1 -0.72 -14.70 -4.28
N LYS A 2 -1.06 -15.94 -4.66
CA LYS A 2 -1.58 -16.97 -3.72
C LYS A 2 -0.76 -17.11 -2.43
N ASN A 3 0.57 -17.14 -2.53
CA ASN A 3 1.46 -17.24 -1.36
C ASN A 3 1.28 -16.11 -0.33
N VAL A 4 0.92 -14.90 -0.78
CA VAL A 4 0.71 -13.75 0.13
C VAL A 4 -0.71 -13.77 0.69
N LEU A 5 -1.69 -14.19 -0.13
CA LEU A 5 -3.11 -14.23 0.24
C LEU A 5 -3.48 -15.39 1.15
N ASP A 6 -2.65 -16.43 1.23
CA ASP A 6 -2.85 -17.57 2.09
C ASP A 6 -2.22 -17.32 3.47
N ASP A 7 -3.05 -17.21 4.50
CA ASP A 7 -2.58 -16.98 5.86
C ASP A 7 -1.73 -18.15 6.40
N ALA A 8 -1.91 -19.37 5.87
CA ALA A 8 -1.12 -20.55 6.25
C ALA A 8 0.28 -20.59 5.61
N SER A 9 0.56 -19.73 4.63
CA SER A 9 1.88 -19.66 4.02
C SER A 9 2.93 -19.18 5.00
N ALA A 10 4.14 -19.75 4.91
CA ALA A 10 5.26 -19.37 5.78
C ALA A 10 5.63 -17.90 5.58
N GLU A 11 6.00 -17.21 6.67
CA GLU A 11 6.40 -15.80 6.69
C GLU A 11 7.43 -15.46 5.60
N LYS A 12 8.51 -16.23 5.52
CA LYS A 12 9.56 -16.06 4.50
C LYS A 12 9.03 -16.16 3.07
N LEU A 13 8.05 -17.04 2.85
CA LEU A 13 7.45 -17.20 1.52
C LEU A 13 6.59 -15.99 1.15
N LYS A 14 5.86 -15.43 2.12
CA LYS A 14 5.12 -14.16 1.95
C LYS A 14 6.09 -13.03 1.62
N ASP A 15 7.17 -12.89 2.39
CA ASP A 15 8.20 -11.85 2.20
C ASP A 15 8.87 -11.92 0.83
N SER A 16 9.40 -13.08 0.44
CA SER A 16 10.06 -13.23 -0.87
C SER A 16 9.06 -13.01 -2.03
N SER A 17 7.79 -13.35 -1.83
CA SER A 17 6.75 -13.09 -2.83
C SER A 17 6.44 -11.59 -2.95
N LEU A 18 6.39 -10.86 -1.83
CA LEU A 18 6.19 -9.41 -1.81
C LEU A 18 7.37 -8.68 -2.46
N GLU A 19 8.59 -9.10 -2.17
CA GLU A 19 9.79 -8.52 -2.79
C GLU A 19 9.77 -8.66 -4.32
N ALA A 20 9.44 -9.86 -4.82
CA ALA A 20 9.27 -10.11 -6.25
C ALA A 20 8.18 -9.22 -6.87
N LEU A 21 7.05 -9.01 -6.16
CA LEU A 21 6.01 -8.07 -6.60
C LEU A 21 6.52 -6.62 -6.64
N GLY A 22 7.35 -6.22 -5.67
CA GLY A 22 8.02 -4.92 -5.65
C GLY A 22 8.85 -4.67 -6.91
N TYR A 23 9.69 -5.63 -7.30
CA TYR A 23 10.47 -5.54 -8.53
C TYR A 23 9.60 -5.44 -9.79
N ILE A 24 8.49 -6.19 -9.83
CA ILE A 24 7.53 -6.11 -10.95
C ILE A 24 6.91 -4.72 -11.03
N CYS A 25 6.50 -4.14 -9.89
CA CYS A 25 5.89 -2.81 -9.84
C CYS A 25 6.87 -1.72 -10.31
N GLN A 26 8.15 -1.82 -9.94
CA GLN A 26 9.17 -0.84 -10.34
C GLN A 26 9.50 -0.90 -11.83
N ASN A 27 9.65 -2.11 -12.39
CA ASN A 27 10.23 -2.28 -13.73
C ASN A 27 9.21 -2.38 -14.86
N VAL A 28 7.99 -2.87 -14.57
CA VAL A 28 7.02 -3.24 -15.61
C VAL A 28 5.69 -2.52 -15.44
N GLY A 29 5.59 -1.62 -14.45
CA GLY A 29 4.33 -1.06 -13.99
C GLY A 29 3.36 -0.58 -15.07
N ALA A 30 3.82 0.24 -16.02
CA ALA A 30 2.98 0.80 -17.08
C ALA A 30 2.45 -0.24 -18.09
N ALA A 31 3.11 -1.40 -18.22
CA ALA A 31 2.73 -2.48 -19.13
C ALA A 31 1.82 -3.53 -18.47
N ILE A 32 1.60 -3.44 -17.15
CA ILE A 32 0.74 -4.37 -16.42
C ILE A 32 -0.72 -3.95 -16.62
N GLY A 33 -1.50 -4.81 -17.27
CA GLY A 33 -2.93 -4.57 -17.46
C GLY A 33 -3.70 -4.48 -16.13
N GLU A 34 -4.82 -3.75 -16.14
CA GLU A 34 -5.60 -3.41 -14.94
C GLU A 34 -5.97 -4.61 -14.06
N SER A 35 -6.38 -5.73 -14.66
CA SER A 35 -6.75 -6.95 -13.92
C SER A 35 -5.59 -7.45 -13.05
N LYS A 36 -4.35 -7.38 -13.56
CA LYS A 36 -3.16 -7.79 -12.81
C LYS A 36 -2.76 -6.76 -11.77
N SER A 37 -2.87 -5.46 -12.07
CA SER A 37 -2.65 -4.40 -11.10
C SER A 37 -3.57 -4.53 -9.89
N ASN A 38 -4.84 -4.89 -10.10
CA ASN A 38 -5.79 -5.12 -9.02
C ASN A 38 -5.40 -6.33 -8.15
N GLN A 39 -5.02 -7.46 -8.76
CA GLN A 39 -4.61 -8.64 -8.00
C GLN A 39 -3.31 -8.37 -7.20
N ILE A 40 -2.38 -7.60 -7.77
CA ILE A 40 -1.14 -7.20 -7.08
C ILE A 40 -1.48 -6.32 -5.88
N LEU A 41 -2.35 -5.32 -6.08
CA LEU A 41 -2.78 -4.43 -5.01
C LEU A 41 -3.49 -5.20 -3.88
N GLU A 42 -4.38 -6.14 -4.21
CA GLU A 42 -5.03 -7.01 -3.22
C GLU A 42 -4.00 -7.80 -2.41
N ALA A 43 -2.99 -8.38 -3.05
CA ALA A 43 -1.92 -9.11 -2.36
C ALA A 43 -1.11 -8.19 -1.42
N ILE A 44 -0.79 -6.97 -1.86
CA ILE A 44 -0.06 -6.00 -1.04
C ILE A 44 -0.90 -5.55 0.16
N VAL A 45 -2.16 -5.17 -0.07
CA VAL A 45 -3.09 -4.72 0.98
C VAL A 45 -3.32 -5.84 2.00
N HIS A 46 -3.42 -7.09 1.55
CA HIS A 46 -3.48 -8.26 2.45
C HIS A 46 -2.20 -8.39 3.28
N GLY A 47 -1.03 -8.27 2.65
CA GLY A 47 0.28 -8.29 3.33
C GLY A 47 0.42 -7.20 4.40
N MET A 48 -0.07 -5.98 4.11
CA MET A 48 -0.06 -4.86 5.07
C MET A 48 -0.94 -5.11 6.31
N ARG A 49 -1.89 -6.06 6.24
CA ARG A 49 -2.79 -6.45 7.35
C ARG A 49 -2.32 -7.69 8.12
N GLN A 50 -1.20 -8.29 7.74
CA GLN A 50 -0.68 -9.52 8.38
C GLN A 50 -0.22 -9.27 9.82
N ARG A 51 -0.08 -10.33 10.63
CA ARG A 51 0.33 -10.19 12.04
C ARG A 51 1.84 -10.14 12.21
N GLU A 52 2.55 -10.70 11.25
CA GLU A 52 4.00 -10.80 11.17
C GLU A 52 4.57 -9.41 10.81
N PRO A 53 5.39 -8.80 11.69
CA PRO A 53 5.92 -7.45 11.46
C PRO A 53 6.76 -7.31 10.19
N SER A 54 7.55 -8.34 9.87
CA SER A 54 8.35 -8.47 8.64
C SER A 54 7.48 -8.35 7.38
N VAL A 55 6.40 -9.13 7.32
CA VAL A 55 5.47 -9.16 6.19
C VAL A 55 4.76 -7.83 6.03
N ARG A 56 4.31 -7.21 7.12
CA ARG A 56 3.70 -5.87 7.06
C ARG A 56 4.68 -4.81 6.56
N LEU A 57 5.92 -4.83 7.05
CA LEU A 57 6.95 -3.89 6.62
C LEU A 57 7.26 -4.07 5.13
N SER A 58 7.52 -5.30 4.70
CA SER A 58 7.77 -5.64 3.30
C SER A 58 6.62 -5.19 2.39
N ALA A 59 5.37 -5.49 2.77
CA ALA A 59 4.20 -5.06 2.02
C ALA A 59 4.06 -3.53 1.96
N THR A 60 4.34 -2.83 3.06
CA THR A 60 4.29 -1.36 3.11
C THR A 60 5.35 -0.73 2.20
N GLU A 61 6.55 -1.30 2.14
CA GLU A 61 7.61 -0.85 1.22
C GLU A 61 7.21 -1.08 -0.25
N VAL A 62 6.62 -2.24 -0.56
CA VAL A 62 6.14 -2.58 -1.89
C VAL A 62 4.99 -1.66 -2.33
N MET A 63 4.10 -1.27 -1.40
CA MET A 63 2.95 -0.40 -1.67
C MET A 63 3.37 0.92 -2.34
N ILE A 64 4.47 1.54 -1.89
CA ILE A 64 4.97 2.80 -2.46
C ILE A 64 5.22 2.67 -3.96
N ASN A 65 5.82 1.56 -4.39
CA ASN A 65 6.11 1.28 -5.79
C ASN A 65 4.84 0.91 -6.57
N ALA A 66 3.89 0.25 -5.92
CA ALA A 66 2.64 -0.15 -6.52
C ALA A 66 1.68 1.03 -6.77
N LEU A 67 1.86 2.18 -6.11
CA LEU A 67 0.98 3.34 -6.24
C LEU A 67 0.78 3.78 -7.68
N GLU A 68 1.80 3.70 -8.54
CA GLU A 68 1.68 4.10 -9.95
C GLU A 68 0.67 3.24 -10.73
N LEU A 69 0.42 2.01 -10.25
CA LEU A 69 -0.55 1.06 -10.81
C LEU A 69 -1.97 1.28 -10.31
N THR A 70 -2.14 2.14 -9.30
CA THR A 70 -3.41 2.26 -8.57
C THR A 70 -4.33 3.35 -9.10
N LYS A 71 -4.05 3.95 -10.27
CA LYS A 71 -4.84 5.07 -10.81
C LYS A 71 -6.35 4.76 -10.89
N ASN A 72 -6.72 3.61 -11.44
CA ASN A 72 -8.13 3.21 -11.52
C ASN A 72 -8.72 2.84 -10.15
N ASN A 73 -7.88 2.30 -9.25
CA ASN A 73 -8.28 1.99 -7.88
C ASN A 73 -8.56 3.27 -7.08
N PHE A 74 -7.77 4.33 -7.25
CA PHE A 74 -7.99 5.63 -6.61
C PHE A 74 -9.18 6.40 -7.19
N ALA A 75 -9.52 6.19 -8.47
CA ALA A 75 -10.74 6.73 -9.07
C ALA A 75 -12.02 6.12 -8.47
N ASN A 76 -11.96 4.86 -8.02
CA ASN A 76 -13.04 4.21 -7.29
C ASN A 76 -13.01 4.58 -5.79
N THR A 77 -14.06 5.23 -5.29
CA THR A 77 -14.13 5.71 -3.90
C THR A 77 -13.97 4.61 -2.86
N ASP A 78 -14.56 3.44 -3.05
CA ASP A 78 -14.51 2.35 -2.06
C ASP A 78 -13.11 1.75 -1.97
N LYS A 79 -12.50 1.48 -3.13
CA LYS A 79 -11.12 1.00 -3.20
C LYS A 79 -10.12 2.01 -2.64
N ARG A 80 -10.28 3.29 -3.00
CA ARG A 80 -9.48 4.38 -2.43
C ARG A 80 -9.61 4.44 -0.91
N ASN A 81 -10.83 4.33 -0.38
CA ASN A 81 -11.08 4.32 1.06
C ASN A 81 -10.38 3.15 1.74
N ASP A 82 -10.36 1.97 1.12
CA ASP A 82 -9.69 0.79 1.67
C ASP A 82 -8.16 0.99 1.74
N ILE A 83 -7.55 1.48 0.64
CA ILE A 83 -6.13 1.82 0.60
C ILE A 83 -5.77 2.85 1.67
N MET A 84 -6.50 3.96 1.72
CA MET A 84 -6.24 5.04 2.68
C MET A 84 -6.39 4.57 4.13
N ARG A 85 -7.33 3.66 4.41
CA ARG A 85 -7.52 3.07 5.73
C ARG A 85 -6.29 2.26 6.15
N VAL A 86 -5.82 1.38 5.28
CA VAL A 86 -4.69 0.47 5.55
C VAL A 86 -3.39 1.24 5.72
N VAL A 87 -3.13 2.22 4.85
CA VAL A 87 -1.94 3.08 4.98
C VAL A 87 -1.99 3.88 6.28
N ARG A 88 -3.16 4.43 6.65
CA ARG A 88 -3.34 5.13 7.93
C ARG A 88 -3.07 4.20 9.11
N GLU A 89 -3.59 2.98 9.11
CA GLU A 89 -3.33 2.00 10.18
C GLU A 89 -1.82 1.71 10.32
N ALA A 90 -1.13 1.51 9.20
CA ALA A 90 0.32 1.33 9.19
C ALA A 90 1.10 2.54 9.75
N THR A 91 0.58 3.78 9.65
CA THR A 91 1.25 4.94 10.31
C THR A 91 1.28 4.85 11.83
N GLN A 92 0.34 4.11 12.43
CA GLN A 92 0.22 4.03 13.88
C GLN A 92 1.21 3.01 14.47
N GLU A 93 1.63 2.03 13.68
CA GLU A 93 2.55 0.98 14.12
C GLU A 93 4.01 1.42 14.07
N LYS A 94 4.80 1.07 15.09
CA LYS A 94 6.19 1.52 15.19
C LYS A 94 7.06 1.08 14.01
N ASP A 95 6.92 -0.17 13.57
CA ASP A 95 7.82 -0.78 12.58
C ASP A 95 7.54 -0.29 11.16
N THR A 96 6.27 -0.03 10.83
CA THR A 96 5.84 0.38 9.48
C THR A 96 5.65 1.90 9.34
N ARG A 97 5.63 2.66 10.45
CA ARG A 97 5.34 4.11 10.49
C ARG A 97 6.07 4.91 9.43
N ILE A 98 7.40 4.79 9.36
CA ILE A 98 8.22 5.62 8.46
C ILE A 98 7.84 5.32 7.00
N ARG A 99 7.70 4.04 6.65
CA ARG A 99 7.32 3.62 5.29
C ARG A 99 5.90 4.01 4.95
N ALA A 100 4.97 3.88 5.89
CA ALA A 100 3.58 4.29 5.72
C ALA A 100 3.45 5.81 5.52
N LEU A 101 4.23 6.61 6.24
CA LEU A 101 4.29 8.07 6.05
C LEU A 101 4.86 8.42 4.66
N GLN A 102 5.94 7.74 4.22
CA GLN A 102 6.45 7.88 2.85
C GLN A 102 5.38 7.53 1.81
N CYS A 103 4.61 6.47 2.05
CA CYS A 103 3.48 6.09 1.20
C CYS A 103 2.40 7.19 1.17
N LEU A 104 2.03 7.79 2.31
CA LEU A 104 1.08 8.90 2.35
C LEU A 104 1.56 10.11 1.55
N VAL A 105 2.83 10.52 1.72
CA VAL A 105 3.41 11.62 0.95
C VAL A 105 3.31 11.34 -0.54
N ARG A 106 3.65 10.12 -0.98
CA ARG A 106 3.54 9.72 -2.38
C ARG A 106 2.09 9.71 -2.88
N ILE A 107 1.14 9.23 -2.08
CA ILE A 107 -0.30 9.27 -2.40
C ILE A 107 -0.76 10.70 -2.64
N VAL A 108 -0.42 11.64 -1.74
CA VAL A 108 -0.83 13.04 -1.86
C VAL A 108 -0.27 13.65 -3.14
N SER A 109 1.00 13.39 -3.46
CA SER A 109 1.63 13.90 -4.68
C SER A 109 0.98 13.35 -5.96
N LEU A 110 0.59 12.07 -5.99
CA LEU A 110 -0.01 11.44 -7.17
C LEU A 110 -1.52 11.70 -7.30
N TYR A 111 -2.22 11.85 -6.18
CA TYR A 111 -3.68 11.78 -6.08
C TYR A 111 -4.30 12.98 -5.38
N TYR A 112 -3.63 14.13 -5.41
CA TYR A 112 -4.04 15.37 -4.74
C TYR A 112 -5.53 15.71 -4.91
N ASN A 113 -6.06 15.55 -6.13
CA ASN A 113 -7.47 15.83 -6.45
C ASN A 113 -8.49 15.04 -5.61
N TYR A 114 -8.09 13.89 -5.06
CA TYR A 114 -8.93 13.05 -4.21
C TYR A 114 -8.74 13.33 -2.71
N MET A 115 -7.77 14.17 -2.32
CA MET A 115 -7.35 14.33 -0.93
C MET A 115 -8.25 15.23 -0.09
N ASP A 116 -9.09 16.10 -0.68
CA ASP A 116 -9.96 17.01 0.09
C ASP A 116 -10.87 16.27 1.10
N THR A 117 -11.37 15.09 0.71
CA THR A 117 -12.22 14.25 1.58
C THR A 117 -11.46 13.68 2.79
N TYR A 118 -10.15 13.58 2.69
CA TYR A 118 -9.27 12.98 3.69
C TYR A 118 -8.59 14.03 4.58
N MET A 119 -8.30 15.22 4.04
CA MET A 119 -7.67 16.33 4.77
C MET A 119 -8.53 16.90 5.90
N LYS A 120 -9.86 16.72 5.85
CA LYS A 120 -10.81 17.17 6.89
C LYS A 120 -11.05 16.12 7.99
N LYS A 121 -10.52 14.91 7.83
CA LYS A 121 -10.62 13.76 8.75
C LYS A 121 -9.28 13.60 9.52
N PRO A 122 -9.09 12.62 10.43
CA PRO A 122 -7.90 12.51 11.30
C PRO A 122 -6.53 12.42 10.59
N LEU A 123 -6.48 12.39 9.26
CA LEU A 123 -5.25 12.51 8.49
C LEU A 123 -4.57 13.88 8.67
N PHE A 124 -5.30 14.95 8.99
CA PHE A 124 -4.69 16.25 9.33
C PHE A 124 -3.68 16.13 10.48
N ALA A 125 -3.99 15.35 11.52
CA ALA A 125 -3.10 15.14 12.66
C ALA A 125 -1.78 14.45 12.24
N VAL A 126 -1.80 13.64 11.19
CA VAL A 126 -0.61 12.95 10.67
C VAL A 126 0.25 13.90 9.81
N PHE A 127 -0.34 14.84 9.07
CA PHE A 127 0.38 15.83 8.27
C PHE A 127 1.12 16.89 9.11
N VAL A 128 0.61 17.25 10.29
CA VAL A 128 1.23 18.27 11.15
C VAL A 128 2.57 17.83 11.75
N PHE A 129 2.89 16.52 11.78
CA PHE A 129 4.19 16.02 12.26
C PHE A 129 5.30 15.98 11.19
N LEU A 130 5.03 16.48 9.97
CA LEU A 130 6.01 16.54 8.87
C LEU A 130 6.56 17.96 8.62
N TYR A 131 6.23 18.93 9.48
CA TYR A 131 6.82 20.27 9.53
C TYR A 131 7.33 20.60 10.93
#